data_AF-A0A839WCR6-F1
#
_entry.id   AF-A0A839WCR6-F1
#
_cell.length_a   1.000
_cell.length_b   1.000
_cell.length_c   1.000
_cell.angle_alpha   90.00
_cell.angle_beta   90.00
_cell.angle_gamma   90.00
#
_symmetry.space_group_name_H-M   'P 1'
#
loop_
_entity.id
_entity.type
_entity.pdbx_description
1 polymer ?
#
loop_
_entity_poly.entity_id
_entity_poly.type
_entity_poly.pdbx_seq_one_letter_code
_entity_poly.pdbx_strand_id
1 'polypeptide(L)'
;MRSLALVILGATILAMPAVASDDDIRAIVDRAQRIKQQATTQPPPAWLYGKDAANRPMSVPEAGSGAAEPPPPEEGRRVQILASWALGESALKDLFRSVAGRDDVQVLFRGVLPGETFGQGVRRLHAMLRTIDPLPNVSIDPMVFRQLSVSAAPVVAFNDGTKIVAHATGLISPEFIRGKVQEGATGDLGVLGPTVTVVEPDLIDVLQANAKDFDLEGYKRRALEEFWRKARFEELPEVTDRRERVIDPTVVVTKPITDAEGRVLVEAGRRINPLDKLPFTQRLVVFDARSPGQVAVAAKLAAEVQGRRRVTLVMTAMDRDGGWEGLDKIEERVDGPVYLLTPDIKSRFKVERVPTLIEANGRAFVVTEIPPEKDNP
;
A
#
# COMPACT_ATOMS: atom_id res chain seq x y z
N MET A 1 -11.30 30.26 -3.05
CA MET A 1 -10.87 29.06 -2.29
C MET A 1 -10.12 28.14 -3.24
N ARG A 2 -8.79 28.28 -3.30
CA ARG A 2 -7.92 27.39 -4.09
C ARG A 2 -7.61 26.15 -3.23
N SER A 3 -7.71 24.96 -3.83
CA SER A 3 -7.48 23.68 -3.16
C SER A 3 -6.00 23.54 -2.77
N LEU A 4 -5.71 23.48 -1.46
CA LEU A 4 -4.39 23.17 -0.92
C LEU A 4 -4.19 21.66 -0.94
N ALA A 5 -3.33 21.16 -1.84
CA ALA A 5 -2.90 19.77 -1.89
C ALA A 5 -1.37 19.71 -1.82
N LEU A 6 -0.82 19.57 -0.60
CA LEU A 6 0.59 19.28 -0.40
C LEU A 6 0.84 17.79 -0.70
N VAL A 7 1.43 17.50 -1.87
CA VAL A 7 1.77 16.13 -2.27
C VAL A 7 3.23 15.84 -1.94
N ILE A 8 3.46 14.92 -1.02
CA ILE A 8 4.79 14.37 -0.75
C ILE A 8 5.23 13.61 -2.00
N LEU A 9 6.35 14.01 -2.61
CA LEU A 9 6.86 13.39 -3.82
C LEU A 9 7.55 12.05 -3.47
N GLY A 10 6.73 11.00 -3.34
CA GLY A 10 7.17 9.60 -3.25
C GLY A 10 7.15 8.94 -4.62
N ALA A 11 8.21 8.19 -4.95
CA ALA A 11 8.26 7.38 -6.17
C ALA A 11 7.37 6.14 -6.01
N THR A 12 6.05 6.31 -6.01
CA THR A 12 5.06 5.25 -6.27
C THR A 12 3.74 5.92 -6.68
N ILE A 13 3.06 5.42 -7.70
CA ILE A 13 1.68 5.82 -8.03
C ILE A 13 0.82 5.47 -6.81
N LEU A 14 0.37 6.47 -6.04
CA LEU A 14 -0.73 6.34 -5.09
C LEU A 14 -1.30 7.73 -4.73
N ALA A 15 -2.56 7.90 -5.13
CA ALA A 15 -3.62 8.81 -4.66
C ALA A 15 -3.24 10.10 -3.91
N MET A 16 -3.55 11.25 -4.53
CA MET A 16 -3.80 12.50 -3.81
C MET A 16 -5.13 12.36 -3.03
N PRO A 17 -5.25 12.81 -1.76
CA PRO A 17 -6.55 12.99 -1.14
C PRO A 17 -7.02 14.42 -1.42
N ALA A 18 -7.66 14.62 -2.57
CA ALA A 18 -8.63 15.70 -2.72
C ALA A 18 -10.00 15.11 -2.38
N VAL A 19 -10.77 15.81 -1.55
CA VAL A 19 -12.12 15.40 -1.14
C VAL A 19 -12.98 15.20 -2.39
N ALA A 20 -13.28 13.95 -2.70
CA ALA A 20 -14.18 13.51 -3.75
C ALA A 20 -15.62 13.59 -3.23
N SER A 21 -16.54 14.21 -3.98
CA SER A 21 -17.98 14.15 -3.70
C SER A 21 -18.51 12.71 -3.85
N ASP A 22 -19.72 12.41 -3.37
CA ASP A 22 -20.32 11.06 -3.52
C ASP A 22 -20.37 10.59 -4.98
N ASP A 23 -20.51 11.52 -5.94
CA ASP A 23 -20.46 11.23 -7.37
C ASP A 23 -19.04 10.93 -7.87
N ASP A 24 -18.02 11.58 -7.30
CA ASP A 24 -16.62 11.31 -7.61
C ASP A 24 -16.18 9.94 -7.04
N ILE A 25 -16.67 9.55 -5.87
CA ILE A 25 -16.41 8.23 -5.27
C ILE A 25 -17.05 7.14 -6.13
N ARG A 26 -18.30 7.32 -6.58
CA ARG A 26 -18.93 6.40 -7.53
C ARG A 26 -18.18 6.33 -8.85
N ALA A 27 -17.74 7.46 -9.40
CA ALA A 27 -16.95 7.50 -10.62
C ALA A 27 -15.60 6.78 -10.47
N ILE A 28 -14.96 6.85 -9.31
CA ILE A 28 -13.72 6.12 -9.00
C ILE A 28 -13.97 4.61 -8.90
N VAL A 29 -15.05 4.19 -8.24
CA VAL A 29 -15.43 2.76 -8.13
C VAL A 29 -15.77 2.21 -9.51
N ASP A 30 -16.54 2.92 -10.32
CA ASP A 30 -16.91 2.51 -11.67
C ASP A 30 -15.69 2.48 -12.61
N ARG A 31 -14.74 3.40 -12.42
CA ARG A 31 -13.48 3.41 -13.16
C ARG A 31 -12.58 2.26 -12.74
N ALA A 32 -12.51 1.94 -11.45
CA ALA A 32 -11.75 0.80 -10.93
C ALA A 32 -12.35 -0.53 -11.41
N GLN A 33 -13.68 -0.65 -11.45
CA GLN A 33 -14.36 -1.82 -12.00
C GLN A 33 -14.12 -1.95 -13.50
N ARG A 34 -14.16 -0.85 -14.26
CA ARG A 34 -13.78 -0.85 -15.69
C ARG A 34 -12.31 -1.23 -15.91
N ILE A 35 -11.38 -0.71 -15.11
CA ILE A 35 -9.97 -1.09 -15.18
C ILE A 35 -9.81 -2.58 -14.87
N LYS A 36 -10.52 -3.11 -13.87
CA LYS A 36 -10.51 -4.53 -13.52
C LYS A 36 -11.07 -5.41 -14.64
N GLN A 37 -12.16 -5.00 -15.29
CA GLN A 37 -12.76 -5.69 -16.44
C GLN A 37 -11.93 -5.56 -17.73
N GLN A 38 -11.23 -4.44 -17.92
CA GLN A 38 -10.29 -4.24 -19.03
C GLN A 38 -8.99 -5.02 -18.81
N ALA A 39 -8.51 -5.15 -17.57
CA ALA A 39 -7.32 -5.94 -17.25
C ALA A 39 -7.54 -7.45 -17.47
N THR A 40 -8.77 -7.95 -17.35
CA THR A 40 -9.12 -9.35 -17.69
C THR A 40 -9.22 -9.61 -19.19
N THR A 41 -9.35 -8.57 -20.03
CA THR A 41 -9.54 -8.71 -21.49
C THR A 41 -8.37 -8.15 -22.31
N GLN A 42 -7.49 -7.36 -21.70
CA GLN A 42 -6.27 -6.87 -22.34
C GLN A 42 -5.13 -7.87 -22.16
N PRO A 43 -4.45 -8.26 -23.24
CA PRO A 43 -3.19 -8.96 -23.08
C PRO A 43 -2.21 -8.05 -22.32
N PRO A 44 -1.31 -8.63 -21.50
CA PRO A 44 -0.34 -7.85 -20.74
C PRO A 44 0.46 -6.94 -21.69
N PRO A 45 0.84 -5.73 -21.24
CA PRO A 45 1.47 -4.75 -22.11
C PRO A 45 2.80 -5.29 -22.65
N ALA A 46 3.03 -5.10 -23.95
CA ALA A 46 4.11 -5.75 -24.70
C ALA A 46 5.55 -5.51 -24.17
N TRP A 47 5.74 -4.52 -23.28
CA TRP A 47 7.03 -4.29 -22.62
C TRP A 47 7.36 -5.35 -21.55
N LEU A 48 6.36 -6.11 -21.10
CA LEU A 48 6.50 -7.15 -20.07
C LEU A 48 7.16 -8.42 -20.62
N TYR A 49 7.09 -8.67 -21.93
CA TYR A 49 7.75 -9.80 -22.59
C TYR A 49 8.80 -9.28 -23.58
N GLY A 50 9.94 -9.99 -23.66
CA GLY A 50 11.01 -9.67 -24.61
C GLY A 50 10.52 -9.68 -26.07
N LYS A 51 11.28 -9.02 -26.96
CA LYS A 51 10.92 -8.67 -28.34
C LYS A 51 10.50 -9.83 -29.27
N ASP A 52 10.61 -11.09 -28.84
CA ASP A 52 10.38 -12.28 -29.66
C ASP A 52 9.04 -12.99 -29.37
N ALA A 53 8.23 -12.52 -28.42
CA ALA A 53 6.96 -13.17 -28.05
C ALA A 53 5.75 -12.81 -28.94
N ALA A 54 5.88 -11.82 -29.84
CA ALA A 54 4.75 -11.24 -30.58
C ALA A 54 4.23 -12.09 -31.76
N ASN A 55 4.86 -13.23 -32.09
CA ASN A 55 4.58 -13.96 -33.33
C ASN A 55 4.17 -15.45 -33.17
N ARG A 56 3.67 -15.85 -32.00
CA ARG A 56 3.09 -17.20 -31.84
C ARG A 56 1.58 -17.18 -32.08
N PRO A 57 1.05 -17.79 -33.17
CA PRO A 57 -0.38 -18.03 -33.28
C PRO A 57 -0.78 -19.12 -32.27
N MET A 58 -1.76 -18.82 -31.42
CA MET A 58 -2.45 -19.82 -30.61
C MET A 58 -3.51 -20.51 -31.47
N SER A 59 -3.32 -21.80 -31.77
CA SER A 59 -4.38 -22.68 -32.26
C SER A 59 -5.06 -23.35 -31.05
N VAL A 60 -6.38 -23.19 -30.96
CA VAL A 60 -7.23 -23.88 -29.97
C VAL A 60 -7.56 -25.28 -30.52
N PRO A 61 -7.35 -26.38 -29.78
CA PRO A 61 -7.83 -27.69 -30.21
C PRO A 61 -9.36 -27.77 -30.05
N GLU A 62 -10.05 -28.28 -31.07
CA GLU A 62 -11.49 -28.57 -31.00
C GLU A 62 -11.80 -29.64 -29.95
N ALA A 63 -12.94 -29.45 -29.28
CA ALA A 63 -13.46 -30.33 -28.23
C ALA A 63 -13.84 -31.71 -28.81
N GLY A 64 -13.04 -32.73 -28.48
CA GLY A 64 -13.39 -34.13 -28.61
C GLY A 64 -14.09 -34.66 -27.36
N SER A 65 -15.25 -35.27 -27.56
CA SER A 65 -16.08 -35.95 -26.57
C SER A 65 -15.35 -37.10 -25.86
N GLY A 66 -15.52 -37.19 -24.53
CA GLY A 66 -15.55 -38.45 -23.79
C GLY A 66 -14.26 -38.93 -23.12
N ALA A 67 -13.97 -38.45 -21.91
CA ALA A 67 -13.35 -39.20 -20.81
C ALA A 67 -13.38 -38.34 -19.54
N ALA A 68 -13.67 -38.94 -18.38
CA ALA A 68 -13.77 -38.26 -17.10
C ALA A 68 -12.49 -37.47 -16.76
N GLU A 69 -12.65 -36.17 -16.55
CA GLU A 69 -11.57 -35.25 -16.19
C GLU A 69 -11.28 -35.36 -14.68
N PRO A 70 -10.03 -35.57 -14.25
CA PRO A 70 -9.67 -35.45 -12.83
C PRO A 70 -9.89 -33.99 -12.39
N PRO A 71 -10.32 -33.73 -11.14
CA PRO A 71 -10.74 -32.39 -10.75
C PRO A 71 -9.57 -31.39 -10.86
N PRO A 72 -9.84 -30.14 -11.30
CA PRO A 72 -8.82 -29.10 -11.45
C PRO A 72 -8.21 -28.68 -10.10
N PRO A 73 -7.05 -28.00 -10.11
CA PRO A 73 -6.32 -27.59 -8.89
C PRO A 73 -7.18 -26.75 -7.93
N GLU A 74 -7.02 -26.97 -6.62
CA GLU A 74 -7.81 -26.37 -5.52
C GLU A 74 -7.54 -24.86 -5.32
N GLU A 75 -7.88 -24.00 -6.28
CA GLU A 75 -7.82 -22.55 -6.06
C GLU A 75 -8.99 -22.10 -5.16
N GLY A 76 -8.67 -21.74 -3.91
CA GLY A 76 -9.59 -21.05 -3.00
C GLY A 76 -10.27 -21.90 -1.93
N ARG A 77 -10.21 -23.24 -2.04
CA ARG A 77 -10.77 -24.15 -1.02
C ARG A 77 -9.97 -24.04 0.27
N ARG A 78 -10.65 -23.70 1.37
CA ARG A 78 -10.01 -23.54 2.67
C ARG A 78 -10.94 -23.91 3.81
N VAL A 79 -10.35 -24.37 4.89
CA VAL A 79 -11.03 -24.53 6.17
C VAL A 79 -10.92 -23.22 6.95
N GLN A 80 -12.03 -22.75 7.47
CA GLN A 80 -12.12 -21.55 8.31
C GLN A 80 -12.48 -21.98 9.73
N ILE A 81 -11.65 -21.61 10.70
CA ILE A 81 -11.90 -21.88 12.13
C ILE A 81 -12.26 -20.54 12.78
N LEU A 82 -13.52 -20.36 13.12
CA LEU A 82 -14.01 -19.20 13.85
C LEU A 82 -13.73 -19.42 15.33
N ALA A 83 -12.81 -18.63 15.87
CA ALA A 83 -12.38 -18.65 17.26
C ALA A 83 -12.91 -17.41 18.01
N SER A 84 -13.04 -17.55 19.33
CA SER A 84 -13.40 -16.46 20.24
C SER A 84 -12.26 -16.19 21.20
N TRP A 85 -12.08 -14.93 21.60
CA TRP A 85 -11.14 -14.59 22.67
C TRP A 85 -11.50 -15.23 24.01
N ALA A 86 -12.78 -15.61 24.19
CA ALA A 86 -13.27 -16.31 25.38
C ALA A 86 -12.71 -17.73 25.55
N LEU A 87 -12.09 -18.31 24.51
CA LEU A 87 -11.39 -19.61 24.62
C LEU A 87 -10.19 -19.53 25.57
N GLY A 88 -9.67 -18.32 25.81
CA GLY A 88 -8.51 -18.10 26.65
C GLY A 88 -7.19 -18.32 25.90
N GLU A 89 -6.12 -17.73 26.44
CA GLU A 89 -4.82 -17.67 25.77
C GLU A 89 -4.19 -19.04 25.53
N SER A 90 -4.35 -19.99 26.45
CA SER A 90 -3.79 -21.34 26.29
C SER A 90 -4.42 -22.06 25.10
N ALA A 91 -5.75 -22.12 25.04
CA ALA A 91 -6.47 -22.81 23.97
C ALA A 91 -6.21 -22.18 22.60
N LEU A 92 -6.13 -20.84 22.54
CA LEU A 92 -5.80 -20.13 21.31
C LEU A 92 -4.37 -20.43 20.84
N LYS A 93 -3.39 -20.47 21.74
CA LYS A 93 -2.01 -20.86 21.38
C LYS A 93 -1.94 -22.29 20.86
N ASP A 94 -2.68 -23.22 21.46
CA ASP A 94 -2.72 -24.60 21.02
C ASP A 94 -3.39 -24.73 19.64
N LEU A 95 -4.47 -23.98 19.39
CA LEU A 95 -5.08 -23.85 18.07
C LEU A 95 -4.08 -23.28 17.04
N PHE A 96 -3.39 -22.19 17.35
CA PHE A 96 -2.44 -21.58 16.42
C PHE A 96 -1.28 -22.52 16.07
N ARG A 97 -0.80 -23.31 17.04
CA ARG A 97 0.23 -24.33 16.80
C ARG A 97 -0.29 -25.48 15.93
N SER A 98 -1.54 -25.90 16.12
CA SER A 98 -2.11 -27.02 15.34
C SER A 98 -2.32 -26.68 13.87
N VAL A 99 -2.44 -25.40 13.53
CA VAL A 99 -2.62 -24.91 12.15
C VAL A 99 -1.41 -24.14 11.59
N ALA A 100 -0.29 -24.13 12.32
CA ALA A 100 0.93 -23.45 11.90
C ALA A 100 1.45 -24.02 10.55
N GLY A 101 1.76 -23.13 9.61
CA GLY A 101 2.28 -23.51 8.28
C GLY A 101 1.25 -24.10 7.31
N ARG A 102 -0.05 -24.06 7.66
CA ARG A 102 -1.12 -24.51 6.78
C ARG A 102 -1.75 -23.36 6.03
N ASP A 103 -1.51 -23.30 4.72
CA ASP A 103 -2.13 -22.31 3.85
C ASP A 103 -3.61 -22.61 3.55
N ASP A 104 -4.02 -23.86 3.77
CA ASP A 104 -5.39 -24.35 3.57
C ASP A 104 -6.32 -24.08 4.77
N VAL A 105 -5.80 -23.52 5.86
CA VAL A 105 -6.56 -23.25 7.09
C VAL A 105 -6.42 -21.78 7.49
N GLN A 106 -7.53 -21.15 7.84
CA GLN A 106 -7.59 -19.77 8.30
C GLN A 106 -8.34 -19.66 9.63
N VAL A 107 -7.73 -19.03 10.63
CA VAL A 107 -8.39 -18.73 11.92
C VAL A 107 -9.00 -17.34 11.88
N LEU A 108 -10.28 -17.24 12.22
CA LEU A 108 -11.07 -16.02 12.14
C LEU A 108 -11.54 -15.59 13.53
N PHE A 109 -11.45 -14.29 13.80
CA PHE A 109 -12.07 -13.64 14.96
C PHE A 109 -13.13 -12.65 14.50
N ARG A 110 -14.19 -12.47 15.30
CA ARG A 110 -15.25 -11.51 14.96
C ARG A 110 -14.81 -10.05 15.16
N GLY A 111 -13.92 -9.83 16.12
CA GLY A 111 -13.49 -8.50 16.54
C GLY A 111 -12.35 -8.55 17.56
N VAL A 112 -12.18 -7.47 18.30
CA VAL A 112 -11.25 -7.36 19.45
C VAL A 112 -12.04 -7.41 20.76
N LEU A 113 -11.40 -7.52 21.93
CA LEU A 113 -12.15 -7.58 23.18
C LEU A 113 -12.97 -6.28 23.43
N PRO A 114 -14.09 -6.38 24.17
CA PRO A 114 -14.87 -5.21 24.57
C PRO A 114 -14.01 -4.14 25.24
N GLY A 115 -14.16 -2.89 24.79
CA GLY A 115 -13.42 -1.74 25.33
C GLY A 115 -12.00 -1.55 24.76
N GLU A 116 -11.53 -2.44 23.90
CA GLU A 116 -10.22 -2.29 23.25
C GLU A 116 -10.28 -1.58 21.91
N THR A 117 -9.21 -0.85 21.59
CA THR A 117 -8.95 -0.38 20.23
C THR A 117 -8.50 -1.53 19.34
N PHE A 118 -8.75 -1.42 18.03
CA PHE A 118 -8.27 -2.40 17.05
C PHE A 118 -6.76 -2.67 17.16
N GLY A 119 -5.96 -1.62 17.33
CA GLY A 119 -4.50 -1.72 17.49
C GLY A 119 -4.05 -2.40 18.80
N GLN A 120 -4.86 -2.39 19.87
CA GLN A 120 -4.57 -3.18 21.07
C GLN A 120 -4.83 -4.67 20.81
N GLY A 121 -5.94 -5.01 20.15
CA GLY A 121 -6.25 -6.40 19.79
C GLY A 121 -5.20 -7.02 18.86
N VAL A 122 -4.79 -6.29 17.82
CA VAL A 122 -3.72 -6.74 16.90
C VAL A 122 -2.39 -6.95 17.64
N ARG A 123 -2.03 -6.08 18.59
CA ARG A 123 -0.82 -6.26 19.41
C ARG A 123 -0.91 -7.50 20.31
N ARG A 124 -2.08 -7.76 20.90
CA ARG A 124 -2.31 -8.99 21.67
C ARG A 124 -2.16 -10.22 20.78
N LEU A 125 -2.78 -10.23 19.60
CA LEU A 125 -2.66 -11.33 18.66
C LEU A 125 -1.20 -11.58 18.28
N HIS A 126 -0.47 -10.53 17.89
CA HIS A 126 0.95 -10.63 17.58
C HIS A 126 1.75 -11.21 18.74
N ALA A 127 1.48 -10.80 19.99
CA ALA A 127 2.17 -11.34 21.16
C ALA A 127 1.98 -12.86 21.31
N MET A 128 0.80 -13.40 20.98
CA MET A 128 0.54 -14.84 21.01
C MET A 128 1.26 -15.60 19.89
N LEU A 129 1.44 -14.97 18.74
CA LEU A 129 2.06 -15.58 17.55
C LEU A 129 3.59 -15.49 17.54
N ARG A 130 4.21 -14.69 18.40
CA ARG A 130 5.68 -14.44 18.42
C ARG A 130 6.56 -15.69 18.48
N THR A 131 6.06 -16.77 19.07
CA THR A 131 6.82 -18.01 19.29
C THR A 131 6.46 -19.12 18.30
N ILE A 132 5.66 -18.82 17.28
CA ILE A 132 5.17 -19.79 16.29
C ILE A 132 5.83 -19.48 14.95
N ASP A 133 6.55 -20.46 14.40
CA ASP A 133 7.19 -20.42 13.10
C ASP A 133 7.09 -21.81 12.45
N PRO A 134 6.49 -21.96 11.26
CA PRO A 134 5.84 -20.95 10.42
C PRO A 134 4.56 -20.37 11.02
N LEU A 135 4.25 -19.10 10.69
CA LEU A 135 3.06 -18.42 11.17
C LEU A 135 1.76 -19.04 10.60
N PRO A 136 0.71 -19.19 11.41
CA PRO A 136 -0.62 -19.56 10.92
C PRO A 136 -1.30 -18.38 10.25
N ASN A 137 -2.27 -18.65 9.36
CA ASN A 137 -3.11 -17.63 8.76
C ASN A 137 -4.23 -17.22 9.71
N VAL A 138 -4.13 -16.01 10.29
CA VAL A 138 -5.10 -15.48 11.26
C VAL A 138 -5.60 -14.11 10.80
N SER A 139 -6.91 -13.90 10.85
CA SER A 139 -7.53 -12.62 10.51
C SER A 139 -8.73 -12.27 11.39
N ILE A 140 -9.07 -10.99 11.44
CA ILE A 140 -10.31 -10.50 12.05
C ILE A 140 -11.29 -10.24 10.91
N ASP A 141 -12.33 -11.07 10.81
CA ASP A 141 -13.34 -11.01 9.76
C ASP A 141 -14.74 -11.28 10.36
N PRO A 142 -15.50 -10.23 10.72
CA PRO A 142 -16.86 -10.38 11.23
C PRO A 142 -17.86 -10.91 10.19
N MET A 143 -17.56 -10.86 8.88
CA MET A 143 -18.54 -11.24 7.85
C MET A 143 -18.89 -12.72 7.93
N VAL A 144 -17.90 -13.59 8.16
CA VAL A 144 -18.13 -15.04 8.29
C VAL A 144 -18.96 -15.36 9.54
N PHE A 145 -18.72 -14.63 10.64
CA PHE A 145 -19.53 -14.74 11.86
C PHE A 145 -20.99 -14.33 11.62
N ARG A 146 -21.23 -13.25 10.85
CA ARG A 146 -22.58 -12.82 10.46
C ARG A 146 -23.26 -13.83 9.53
N GLN A 147 -22.54 -14.31 8.51
CA GLN A 147 -23.06 -15.26 7.52
C GLN A 147 -23.55 -16.55 8.17
N LEU A 148 -22.79 -17.08 9.14
CA LEU A 148 -23.15 -18.29 9.88
C LEU A 148 -23.92 -18.00 11.19
N SER A 149 -24.19 -16.73 11.50
CA SER A 149 -24.85 -16.31 12.75
C SER A 149 -24.20 -16.92 14.01
N VAL A 150 -22.86 -16.96 14.03
CA VAL A 150 -22.08 -17.61 15.10
C VAL A 150 -22.15 -16.80 16.39
N SER A 151 -22.77 -17.39 17.42
CA SER A 151 -22.84 -16.86 18.79
C SER A 151 -21.99 -17.67 19.79
N ALA A 152 -21.55 -18.86 19.40
CA ALA A 152 -20.73 -19.77 20.19
C ALA A 152 -19.54 -20.29 19.37
N ALA A 153 -18.37 -20.38 19.98
CA ALA A 153 -17.12 -20.78 19.36
C ALA A 153 -16.44 -21.92 20.15
N PRO A 154 -15.57 -22.73 19.53
CA PRO A 154 -15.10 -22.63 18.14
C PRO A 154 -16.12 -23.16 17.12
N VAL A 155 -16.05 -22.67 15.89
CA VAL A 155 -16.78 -23.25 14.74
C VAL A 155 -15.78 -23.56 13.64
N VAL A 156 -15.83 -24.75 13.07
CA VAL A 156 -15.06 -25.11 11.88
C VAL A 156 -15.99 -25.10 10.67
N ALA A 157 -15.59 -24.44 9.59
CA ALA A 157 -16.34 -24.30 8.36
C ALA A 157 -15.47 -24.66 7.16
N PHE A 158 -16.05 -25.28 6.15
CA PHE A 158 -15.38 -25.55 4.88
C PHE A 158 -15.90 -24.61 3.80
N ASN A 159 -15.00 -23.85 3.20
CA ASN A 159 -15.27 -22.94 2.10
C ASN A 159 -14.73 -23.53 0.80
N ASP A 160 -15.57 -23.65 -0.23
CA ASP A 160 -15.20 -24.22 -1.53
C ASP A 160 -14.49 -23.23 -2.47
N GLY A 161 -14.22 -22.00 -2.00
CA GLY A 161 -13.71 -20.88 -2.77
C GLY A 161 -14.79 -19.86 -3.13
N THR A 162 -16.06 -20.26 -3.09
CA THR A 162 -17.21 -19.39 -3.42
C THR A 162 -18.18 -19.21 -2.27
N LYS A 163 -18.39 -20.27 -1.48
CA LYS A 163 -19.36 -20.28 -0.37
C LYS A 163 -18.92 -21.26 0.71
N ILE A 164 -19.54 -21.10 1.88
CA ILE A 164 -19.42 -22.07 2.96
C ILE A 164 -20.33 -23.26 2.64
N VAL A 165 -19.75 -24.45 2.52
CA VAL A 165 -20.45 -25.68 2.16
C VAL A 165 -21.03 -26.35 3.39
N ALA A 166 -20.23 -26.47 4.44
CA ALA A 166 -20.62 -27.08 5.70
C ALA A 166 -19.89 -26.42 6.88
N HIS A 167 -20.48 -26.48 8.07
CA HIS A 167 -19.85 -26.04 9.30
C HIS A 167 -20.29 -26.89 10.50
N ALA A 168 -19.45 -26.95 11.53
CA ALA A 168 -19.72 -27.65 12.78
C ALA A 168 -19.24 -26.81 13.97
N THR A 169 -20.01 -26.82 15.04
CA THR A 169 -19.73 -26.04 16.25
C THR A 169 -19.08 -26.93 17.33
N GLY A 170 -18.17 -26.37 18.12
CA GLY A 170 -17.46 -27.07 19.19
C GLY A 170 -16.27 -27.92 18.72
N LEU A 171 -15.83 -27.75 17.47
CA LEU A 171 -14.73 -28.51 16.87
C LEU A 171 -13.77 -27.59 16.12
N ILE A 172 -12.48 -27.96 16.09
CA ILE A 172 -11.41 -27.23 15.42
C ILE A 172 -10.63 -28.08 14.40
N SER A 173 -11.15 -29.25 14.00
CA SER A 173 -10.45 -30.19 13.12
C SER A 173 -10.74 -29.90 11.64
N PRO A 174 -9.73 -29.50 10.84
CA PRO A 174 -9.87 -29.35 9.39
C PRO A 174 -10.17 -30.66 8.67
N GLU A 175 -9.59 -31.76 9.13
CA GLU A 175 -9.71 -33.09 8.53
C GLU A 175 -11.15 -33.59 8.64
N PHE A 176 -11.77 -33.38 9.81
CA PHE A 176 -13.16 -33.76 10.03
C PHE A 176 -14.10 -33.06 9.05
N ILE A 177 -14.03 -31.73 8.95
CA ILE A 177 -14.97 -30.98 8.09
C ILE A 177 -14.74 -31.33 6.62
N ARG A 178 -13.48 -31.51 6.21
CA ARG A 178 -13.12 -31.89 4.83
C ARG A 178 -13.67 -33.28 4.51
N GLY A 179 -13.50 -34.25 5.42
CA GLY A 179 -14.05 -35.60 5.27
C GLY A 179 -15.57 -35.60 5.16
N LYS A 180 -16.26 -34.83 6.01
CA LYS A 180 -17.73 -34.71 5.95
C LYS A 180 -18.22 -34.10 4.65
N VAL A 181 -17.55 -33.07 4.14
CA VAL A 181 -17.90 -32.49 2.84
C VAL A 181 -17.63 -33.47 1.69
N GLN A 182 -16.55 -34.25 1.75
CA GLN A 182 -16.27 -35.31 0.77
C GLN A 182 -17.33 -36.43 0.80
N GLU A 183 -17.90 -36.72 1.97
CA GLU A 183 -19.04 -37.63 2.14
C GLU A 183 -20.38 -37.02 1.67
N GLY A 184 -20.39 -35.77 1.22
CA GLY A 184 -21.58 -35.07 0.71
C GLY A 184 -22.37 -34.29 1.77
N ALA A 185 -21.82 -34.11 2.98
CA ALA A 185 -22.48 -33.30 4.00
C ALA A 185 -22.45 -31.81 3.66
N THR A 186 -23.57 -31.12 3.91
CA THR A 186 -23.75 -29.68 3.65
C THR A 186 -24.53 -29.02 4.77
N GLY A 187 -24.32 -27.72 5.00
CA GLY A 187 -25.06 -26.94 5.98
C GLY A 187 -24.48 -27.01 7.41
N ASP A 188 -25.35 -26.93 8.41
CA ASP A 188 -24.98 -27.07 9.82
C ASP A 188 -24.90 -28.54 10.21
N LEU A 189 -23.72 -28.99 10.64
CA LEU A 189 -23.47 -30.35 11.12
C LEU A 189 -23.70 -30.50 12.63
N GLY A 190 -24.12 -29.43 13.31
CA GLY A 190 -24.49 -29.39 14.71
C GLY A 190 -23.34 -29.07 15.66
N VAL A 191 -23.60 -29.24 16.95
CA VAL A 191 -22.65 -29.03 18.05
C VAL A 191 -22.00 -30.35 18.41
N LEU A 192 -20.71 -30.46 18.17
CA LEU A 192 -19.93 -31.70 18.28
C LEU A 192 -18.90 -31.67 19.43
N GLY A 193 -18.91 -30.61 20.23
CA GLY A 193 -17.98 -30.45 21.35
C GLY A 193 -18.28 -29.23 22.21
N PRO A 194 -17.41 -28.93 23.19
CA PRO A 194 -17.60 -27.81 24.10
C PRO A 194 -17.49 -26.47 23.38
N THR A 195 -18.28 -25.51 23.83
CA THR A 195 -18.33 -24.16 23.26
C THR A 195 -18.27 -23.09 24.33
N VAL A 196 -17.75 -21.93 23.96
CA VAL A 196 -17.83 -20.68 24.73
C VAL A 196 -18.64 -19.65 23.96
N THR A 197 -19.34 -18.79 24.66
CA THR A 197 -20.03 -17.64 24.05
C THR A 197 -19.00 -16.69 23.45
N VAL A 198 -19.25 -16.19 22.24
CA VAL A 198 -18.42 -15.15 21.61
C VAL A 198 -18.55 -13.85 22.40
N VAL A 199 -17.43 -13.29 22.86
CA VAL A 199 -17.43 -12.10 23.73
C VAL A 199 -17.01 -10.82 23.02
N GLU A 200 -16.27 -10.94 21.91
CA GLU A 200 -15.91 -9.77 21.10
C GLU A 200 -17.14 -9.16 20.41
N PRO A 201 -17.28 -7.82 20.42
CA PRO A 201 -18.25 -7.14 19.60
C PRO A 201 -17.96 -7.36 18.11
N ASP A 202 -19.02 -7.18 17.31
CA ASP A 202 -18.90 -7.17 15.87
C ASP A 202 -18.07 -5.97 15.40
N LEU A 203 -16.94 -6.22 14.73
CA LEU A 203 -16.06 -5.13 14.31
C LEU A 203 -16.75 -4.17 13.33
N ILE A 204 -17.66 -4.65 12.47
CA ILE A 204 -18.41 -3.77 11.56
C ILE A 204 -19.32 -2.84 12.37
N ASP A 205 -19.99 -3.32 13.42
CA ASP A 205 -20.87 -2.48 14.24
C ASP A 205 -20.05 -1.45 15.03
N VAL A 206 -18.90 -1.87 15.57
CA VAL A 206 -17.95 -0.95 16.24
C VAL A 206 -17.48 0.14 15.29
N LEU A 207 -17.10 -0.21 14.05
CA LEU A 207 -16.66 0.76 13.06
C LEU A 207 -17.80 1.70 12.65
N GLN A 208 -19.03 1.21 12.48
CA GLN A 208 -20.20 2.03 12.16
C GLN A 208 -20.55 2.99 13.29
N ALA A 209 -20.50 2.55 14.54
CA ALA A 209 -20.72 3.40 15.71
C ALA A 209 -19.66 4.51 15.78
N ASN A 210 -18.39 4.13 15.67
CA ASN A 210 -17.28 5.09 15.68
C ASN A 210 -17.36 6.09 14.52
N ALA A 211 -17.83 5.67 13.35
CA ALA A 211 -17.97 6.56 12.19
C ALA A 211 -19.08 7.61 12.37
N LYS A 212 -20.19 7.26 13.04
CA LYS A 212 -21.29 8.21 13.31
C LYS A 212 -20.87 9.37 14.20
N ASP A 213 -20.00 9.09 15.16
CA ASP A 213 -19.54 10.07 16.14
C ASP A 213 -18.21 10.75 15.74
N PHE A 214 -17.66 10.42 14.57
CA PHE A 214 -16.36 10.92 14.13
C PHE A 214 -16.46 12.36 13.58
N ASP A 215 -15.96 13.33 14.35
CA ASP A 215 -15.77 14.70 13.89
C ASP A 215 -14.59 14.82 12.91
N LEU A 216 -14.89 14.57 11.64
CA LEU A 216 -13.93 14.66 10.54
C LEU A 216 -13.36 16.08 10.39
N GLU A 217 -14.20 17.11 10.52
CA GLU A 217 -13.79 18.50 10.27
C GLU A 217 -12.91 19.03 11.40
N GLY A 218 -13.23 18.72 12.66
CA GLY A 218 -12.34 19.02 13.79
C GLY A 218 -11.05 18.20 13.75
N TYR A 219 -11.09 16.94 13.29
CA TYR A 219 -9.86 16.16 13.07
C TYR A 219 -8.97 16.79 12.00
N LYS A 220 -9.52 17.16 10.83
CA LYS A 220 -8.77 17.85 9.76
C LYS A 220 -8.14 19.14 10.26
N ARG A 221 -8.90 19.98 10.97
CA ARG A 221 -8.41 21.25 11.51
C ARG A 221 -7.22 21.05 12.46
N ARG A 222 -7.36 20.13 13.41
CA ARG A 222 -6.25 19.75 14.32
C ARG A 222 -5.06 19.19 13.56
N ALA A 223 -5.28 18.34 12.56
CA ALA A 223 -4.20 17.79 11.75
C ALA A 223 -3.43 18.88 10.98
N LEU A 224 -4.14 19.88 10.43
CA LEU A 224 -3.53 21.02 9.74
C LEU A 224 -2.76 21.93 10.69
N GLU A 225 -3.30 22.23 11.87
CA GLU A 225 -2.64 23.03 12.91
C GLU A 225 -1.37 22.33 13.43
N GLU A 226 -1.42 21.01 13.59
CA GLU A 226 -0.29 20.24 14.10
C GLU A 226 0.76 19.87 13.05
N PHE A 227 0.43 19.94 11.75
CA PHE A 227 1.29 19.47 10.67
C PHE A 227 2.67 20.11 10.74
N TRP A 228 2.75 21.45 10.72
CA TRP A 228 4.04 22.17 10.72
C TRP A 228 4.82 22.02 12.02
N ARG A 229 4.15 21.74 13.15
CA ARG A 229 4.81 21.43 14.42
C ARG A 229 5.50 20.05 14.37
N LYS A 230 4.91 19.09 13.67
CA LYS A 230 5.39 17.70 13.57
C LYS A 230 6.22 17.43 12.31
N ALA A 231 6.14 18.30 11.31
CA ALA A 231 6.83 18.13 10.03
C ALA A 231 8.34 17.97 10.27
N ARG A 232 8.91 16.93 9.68
CA ARG A 232 10.35 16.69 9.70
C ARG A 232 10.98 17.41 8.51
N PHE A 233 11.96 18.24 8.79
CA PHE A 233 12.76 18.92 7.78
C PHE A 233 14.06 18.16 7.54
N GLU A 234 14.44 18.04 6.28
CA GLU A 234 15.70 17.45 5.87
C GLU A 234 16.70 18.59 5.65
N GLU A 235 17.24 19.11 6.76
CA GLU A 235 18.19 20.21 6.72
C GLU A 235 19.49 19.79 6.02
N LEU A 236 19.97 20.68 5.15
CA LEU A 236 21.17 20.47 4.33
C LEU A 236 22.03 21.74 4.40
N PRO A 237 23.37 21.60 4.43
CA PRO A 237 24.26 22.74 4.39
C PRO A 237 24.08 23.58 3.12
N GLU A 238 24.39 24.87 3.23
CA GLU A 238 24.40 25.77 2.09
C GLU A 238 25.58 25.48 1.14
N VAL A 239 25.38 25.74 -0.15
CA VAL A 239 26.41 25.70 -1.18
C VAL A 239 27.28 26.95 -1.09
N THR A 240 28.59 26.76 -0.94
CA THR A 240 29.59 27.85 -0.97
C THR A 240 30.15 28.05 -2.37
N ASP A 241 30.46 26.96 -3.06
CA ASP A 241 31.12 26.94 -4.36
C ASP A 241 30.28 26.16 -5.35
N ARG A 242 30.16 26.69 -6.57
CA ARG A 242 29.40 26.01 -7.62
C ARG A 242 30.06 24.69 -7.96
N ARG A 243 29.28 23.60 -7.96
CA ARG A 243 29.77 22.26 -8.26
C ARG A 243 28.76 21.51 -9.13
N GLU A 244 29.25 20.69 -10.04
CA GLU A 244 28.42 19.83 -10.86
C GLU A 244 28.86 18.37 -10.71
N ARG A 245 27.89 17.46 -10.65
CA ARG A 245 28.11 16.02 -10.46
C ARG A 245 27.16 15.25 -11.36
N VAL A 246 27.65 14.11 -11.86
CA VAL A 246 26.86 13.19 -12.67
C VAL A 246 26.53 11.95 -11.84
N ILE A 247 25.28 11.51 -11.89
CA ILE A 247 24.79 10.30 -11.22
C ILE A 247 24.26 9.34 -12.27
N ASP A 248 24.86 8.14 -12.33
CA ASP A 248 24.32 7.02 -13.09
C ASP A 248 23.18 6.35 -12.29
N PRO A 249 21.92 6.38 -12.76
CA PRO A 249 20.81 5.77 -12.06
C PRO A 249 20.67 4.27 -12.33
N THR A 250 21.62 3.64 -13.02
CA THR A 250 21.63 2.20 -13.31
C THR A 250 21.62 1.38 -12.03
N VAL A 251 20.62 0.51 -11.91
CA VAL A 251 20.47 -0.43 -10.81
C VAL A 251 20.77 -1.85 -11.26
N VAL A 252 21.19 -2.70 -10.34
CA VAL A 252 21.39 -4.15 -10.56
C VAL A 252 20.26 -4.88 -9.86
N VAL A 253 19.56 -5.73 -10.61
CA VAL A 253 18.50 -6.59 -10.08
C VAL A 253 19.14 -7.65 -9.18
N THR A 254 18.86 -7.63 -7.88
CA THR A 254 19.48 -8.56 -6.91
C THR A 254 18.71 -9.87 -6.73
N LYS A 255 17.43 -9.87 -7.11
CA LYS A 255 16.54 -11.05 -7.09
C LYS A 255 15.73 -11.08 -8.38
N PRO A 256 15.44 -12.26 -8.95
CA PRO A 256 14.64 -12.34 -10.16
C PRO A 256 13.26 -11.69 -9.94
N ILE A 257 12.80 -10.94 -10.93
CA ILE A 257 11.45 -10.36 -10.94
C ILE A 257 10.56 -11.32 -11.68
N THR A 258 9.54 -11.86 -11.02
CA THR A 258 8.57 -12.80 -11.62
C THR A 258 7.22 -12.14 -11.84
N ASP A 259 6.44 -12.68 -12.77
CA ASP A 259 5.01 -12.38 -12.87
C ASP A 259 4.20 -13.14 -11.81
N ALA A 260 2.87 -12.99 -11.84
CA ALA A 260 1.95 -13.65 -10.92
C ALA A 260 1.95 -15.18 -11.08
N GLU A 261 2.32 -15.68 -12.25
CA GLU A 261 2.41 -17.09 -12.61
C GLU A 261 3.80 -17.69 -12.30
N GLY A 262 4.71 -16.90 -11.71
CA GLY A 262 6.05 -17.34 -11.31
C GLY A 262 7.07 -17.40 -12.45
N ARG A 263 6.74 -16.91 -13.65
CA ARG A 263 7.69 -16.83 -14.77
C ARG A 263 8.62 -15.63 -14.56
N VAL A 264 9.92 -15.86 -14.78
CA VAL A 264 10.94 -14.81 -14.61
C VAL A 264 10.85 -13.80 -15.75
N LEU A 265 10.49 -12.55 -15.41
CA LEU A 265 10.46 -11.41 -16.32
C LEU A 265 11.83 -10.74 -16.43
N VAL A 266 12.57 -10.68 -15.32
CA VAL A 266 13.92 -10.11 -15.28
C VAL A 266 14.81 -10.96 -14.40
N GLU A 267 15.90 -11.45 -14.98
CA GLU A 267 16.90 -12.22 -14.28
C GLU A 267 17.66 -11.40 -13.23
N ALA A 268 18.06 -12.07 -12.14
CA ALA A 268 19.03 -11.51 -11.22
C ALA A 268 20.36 -11.20 -11.93
N GLY A 269 21.05 -10.16 -11.47
CA GLY A 269 22.28 -9.64 -12.09
C GLY A 269 22.04 -8.70 -13.27
N ARG A 270 20.81 -8.56 -13.79
CA ARG A 270 20.53 -7.63 -14.88
C ARG A 270 20.75 -6.19 -14.46
N ARG A 271 21.49 -5.43 -15.27
CA ARG A 271 21.65 -3.98 -15.12
C ARG A 271 20.55 -3.24 -15.88
N ILE A 272 19.85 -2.34 -15.21
CA ILE A 272 18.74 -1.57 -15.79
C ILE A 272 18.94 -0.09 -15.47
N ASN A 273 18.95 0.75 -16.51
CA ASN A 273 18.87 2.19 -16.34
C ASN A 273 17.41 2.65 -16.55
N PRO A 274 16.75 3.22 -15.53
CA PRO A 274 15.35 3.65 -15.66
C PRO A 274 15.13 4.70 -16.75
N LEU A 275 16.14 5.53 -17.06
CA LEU A 275 16.03 6.59 -18.05
C LEU A 275 15.92 6.06 -19.49
N ASP A 276 16.31 4.80 -19.74
CA ASP A 276 16.15 4.16 -21.06
C ASP A 276 14.69 3.86 -21.39
N LYS A 277 13.81 3.85 -20.38
CA LYS A 277 12.40 3.48 -20.51
C LYS A 277 11.48 4.65 -20.15
N LEU A 278 11.84 5.40 -19.11
CA LEU A 278 11.07 6.53 -18.59
C LEU A 278 11.96 7.77 -18.60
N PRO A 279 11.89 8.61 -19.65
CA PRO A 279 12.70 9.81 -19.71
C PRO A 279 12.31 10.78 -18.60
N PHE A 280 13.30 11.34 -17.91
CA PHE A 280 13.06 12.34 -16.87
C PHE A 280 12.96 13.73 -17.49
N THR A 281 11.74 14.11 -17.84
CA THR A 281 11.43 15.34 -18.59
C THR A 281 11.24 16.56 -17.71
N GLN A 282 11.32 16.44 -16.39
CA GLN A 282 11.17 17.55 -15.45
C GLN A 282 12.52 18.08 -14.94
N ARG A 283 12.49 19.27 -14.36
CA ARG A 283 13.58 19.90 -13.61
C ARG A 283 13.21 19.87 -12.14
N LEU A 284 14.14 19.46 -11.27
CA LEU A 284 13.94 19.47 -9.83
C LEU A 284 14.89 20.51 -9.22
N VAL A 285 14.35 21.39 -8.38
CA VAL A 285 15.14 22.41 -7.68
C VAL A 285 14.94 22.23 -6.19
N VAL A 286 16.02 21.98 -5.47
CA VAL A 286 16.03 21.78 -4.01
C VAL A 286 16.66 23.00 -3.36
N PHE A 287 15.99 23.62 -2.39
CA PHE A 287 16.45 24.86 -1.74
C PHE A 287 15.99 24.93 -0.27
N ASP A 288 16.63 25.77 0.53
CA ASP A 288 16.15 26.13 1.87
C ASP A 288 15.25 27.37 1.78
N ALA A 289 13.96 27.22 2.09
CA ALA A 289 13.01 28.31 1.96
C ALA A 289 13.16 29.38 3.07
N ARG A 290 14.02 29.15 4.07
CA ARG A 290 14.40 30.17 5.06
C ARG A 290 15.42 31.17 4.51
N SER A 291 16.14 30.82 3.43
CA SER A 291 17.17 31.68 2.83
C SER A 291 16.61 32.45 1.61
N PRO A 292 16.47 33.78 1.68
CA PRO A 292 15.96 34.59 0.56
C PRO A 292 16.77 34.41 -0.72
N GLY A 293 18.10 34.37 -0.61
CA GLY A 293 18.99 34.15 -1.75
C GLY A 293 18.80 32.78 -2.43
N GLN A 294 18.43 31.74 -1.68
CA GLN A 294 18.11 30.43 -2.26
C GLN A 294 16.74 30.41 -2.92
N VAL A 295 15.74 31.07 -2.32
CA VAL A 295 14.41 31.25 -2.92
C VAL A 295 14.52 31.99 -4.25
N ALA A 296 15.35 33.03 -4.33
CA ALA A 296 15.62 33.78 -5.56
C ALA A 296 16.24 32.89 -6.65
N VAL A 297 17.25 32.07 -6.30
CA VAL A 297 17.81 31.07 -7.22
C VAL A 297 16.75 30.09 -7.70
N ALA A 298 15.89 29.58 -6.81
CA ALA A 298 14.84 28.65 -7.17
C ALA A 298 13.82 29.26 -8.13
N ALA A 299 13.36 30.49 -7.87
CA ALA A 299 12.44 31.23 -8.72
C ALA A 299 13.05 31.47 -10.12
N LYS A 300 14.32 31.89 -10.18
CA LYS A 300 15.04 32.10 -11.44
C LYS A 300 15.13 30.82 -12.27
N LEU A 301 15.55 29.71 -11.65
CA LEU A 301 15.67 28.41 -12.32
C LEU A 301 14.31 27.86 -12.80
N ALA A 302 13.23 28.20 -12.09
CA ALA A 302 11.87 27.87 -12.52
C ALA A 302 11.45 28.69 -13.75
N ALA A 303 11.65 30.02 -13.69
CA ALA A 303 11.32 30.95 -14.77
C ALA A 303 12.07 30.65 -16.07
N GLU A 304 13.34 30.22 -15.98
CA GLU A 304 14.18 29.84 -17.13
C GLU A 304 13.57 28.82 -18.08
N VAL A 305 12.67 27.96 -17.58
CA VAL A 305 12.05 26.87 -18.37
C VAL A 305 10.52 26.90 -18.28
N GLN A 306 9.94 27.98 -17.77
CA GLN A 306 8.50 28.15 -17.62
C GLN A 306 7.79 27.91 -18.97
N GLY A 307 6.71 27.12 -18.93
CA GLY A 307 5.95 26.70 -20.11
C GLY A 307 6.65 25.71 -21.05
N ARG A 308 7.96 25.47 -20.90
CA ARG A 308 8.75 24.55 -21.74
C ARG A 308 9.05 23.21 -21.04
N ARG A 309 9.26 23.25 -19.73
CA ARG A 309 9.59 22.08 -18.92
C ARG A 309 8.84 22.14 -17.59
N ARG A 310 8.35 20.98 -17.12
CA ARG A 310 7.81 20.89 -15.75
C ARG A 310 8.94 21.14 -14.75
N VAL A 311 8.71 22.04 -13.79
CA VAL A 311 9.61 22.29 -12.66
C VAL A 311 8.95 21.78 -11.40
N THR A 312 9.72 21.10 -10.56
CA THR A 312 9.32 20.68 -9.22
C THR A 312 10.23 21.37 -8.23
N LEU A 313 9.62 22.14 -7.33
CA LEU A 313 10.31 22.93 -6.32
C LEU A 313 10.23 22.18 -5.00
N VAL A 314 11.37 21.96 -4.36
CA VAL A 314 11.47 21.15 -3.15
C VAL A 314 12.23 21.92 -2.07
N MET A 315 11.57 22.20 -0.96
CA MET A 315 12.18 22.87 0.18
C MET A 315 12.79 21.86 1.17
N THR A 316 13.95 22.19 1.73
CA THR A 316 14.56 21.44 2.84
C THR A 316 13.90 21.78 4.18
N ALA A 317 13.59 23.07 4.36
CA ALA A 317 13.03 23.66 5.57
C ALA A 317 12.32 24.98 5.24
N MET A 318 11.46 25.42 6.16
CA MET A 318 10.84 26.74 6.20
C MET A 318 10.67 27.17 7.66
N ASP A 319 10.31 28.45 7.89
CA ASP A 319 9.91 28.90 9.22
C ASP A 319 8.59 28.23 9.63
N ARG A 320 8.57 27.61 10.82
CA ARG A 320 7.41 26.90 11.34
C ARG A 320 6.32 27.84 11.82
N ASP A 321 6.70 29.02 12.32
CA ASP A 321 5.76 29.99 12.90
C ASP A 321 4.87 30.60 11.81
N GLY A 322 5.37 30.69 10.58
CA GLY A 322 4.58 31.11 9.42
C GLY A 322 3.51 30.09 8.98
N GLY A 323 3.67 28.81 9.36
CA GLY A 323 2.72 27.74 9.03
C GLY A 323 2.32 27.73 7.54
N TRP A 324 1.01 27.61 7.29
CA TRP A 324 0.47 27.57 5.93
C TRP A 324 0.58 28.92 5.19
N GLU A 325 0.40 30.04 5.88
CA GLU A 325 0.56 31.38 5.27
C GLU A 325 2.01 31.62 4.84
N GLY A 326 2.97 31.08 5.60
CA GLY A 326 4.38 31.08 5.23
C GLY A 326 4.64 30.29 3.94
N LEU A 327 4.01 29.12 3.78
CA LEU A 327 4.10 28.33 2.56
C LEU A 327 3.52 29.10 1.37
N ASP A 328 2.33 29.69 1.53
CA ASP A 328 1.67 30.48 0.48
C ASP A 328 2.59 31.62 -0.02
N LYS A 329 3.23 32.35 0.89
CA LYS A 329 4.20 33.40 0.55
C LYS A 329 5.43 32.87 -0.18
N ILE A 330 5.89 31.66 0.15
CA ILE A 330 7.01 31.01 -0.56
C ILE A 330 6.57 30.64 -1.98
N GLU A 331 5.40 29.99 -2.12
CA GLU A 331 4.84 29.57 -3.41
C GLU A 331 4.58 30.76 -4.35
N GLU A 332 4.11 31.89 -3.82
CA GLU A 332 3.95 33.14 -4.57
C GLU A 332 5.28 33.68 -5.10
N ARG A 333 6.35 33.64 -4.30
CA ARG A 333 7.69 34.14 -4.72
C ARG A 333 8.32 33.31 -5.83
N VAL A 334 8.05 32.01 -5.86
CA VAL A 334 8.61 31.08 -6.85
C VAL A 334 7.66 30.78 -8.00
N ASP A 335 6.47 31.40 -8.00
CA ASP A 335 5.39 31.20 -8.98
C ASP A 335 5.05 29.71 -9.21
N GLY A 336 4.91 28.96 -8.12
CA GLY A 336 4.64 27.52 -8.22
C GLY A 336 4.54 26.78 -6.90
N PRO A 337 3.98 25.55 -6.92
CA PRO A 337 3.84 24.74 -5.71
C PRO A 337 5.19 24.28 -5.17
N VAL A 338 5.34 24.25 -3.84
CA VAL A 338 6.57 23.82 -3.18
C VAL A 338 6.33 22.61 -2.29
N TYR A 339 7.18 21.60 -2.43
CA TYR A 339 7.07 20.33 -1.73
C TYR A 339 8.17 20.17 -0.69
N LEU A 340 7.93 19.39 0.37
CA LEU A 340 8.97 19.05 1.34
C LEU A 340 9.95 18.02 0.78
N LEU A 341 11.24 18.20 1.08
CA LEU A 341 12.28 17.24 0.74
C LEU A 341 12.05 15.92 1.48
N THR A 342 11.99 14.83 0.72
CA THR A 342 11.90 13.48 1.25
C THR A 342 13.27 12.82 1.33
N PRO A 343 13.48 11.88 2.29
CA PRO A 343 14.72 11.10 2.37
C PRO A 343 15.07 10.36 1.07
N ASP A 344 14.05 9.92 0.32
CA ASP A 344 14.23 9.21 -0.95
C ASP A 344 14.81 10.11 -2.04
N ILE A 345 14.30 11.34 -2.18
CA ILE A 345 14.86 12.32 -3.14
C ILE A 345 16.30 12.64 -2.77
N LYS A 346 16.55 12.96 -1.49
CA LYS A 346 17.88 13.26 -0.97
C LYS A 346 18.88 12.14 -1.26
N SER A 347 18.50 10.90 -0.96
CA SER A 347 19.33 9.71 -1.16
C SER A 347 19.54 9.41 -2.65
N ARG A 348 18.46 9.38 -3.44
CA ARG A 348 18.50 8.96 -4.86
C ARG A 348 19.32 9.89 -5.73
N PHE A 349 19.23 11.20 -5.47
CA PHE A 349 19.99 12.24 -6.17
C PHE A 349 21.24 12.68 -5.41
N LYS A 350 21.58 12.02 -4.29
CA LYS A 350 22.75 12.32 -3.46
C LYS A 350 22.91 13.81 -3.17
N VAL A 351 21.81 14.45 -2.79
CA VAL A 351 21.76 15.88 -2.51
C VAL A 351 22.53 16.12 -1.20
N GLU A 352 23.69 16.75 -1.31
CA GLU A 352 24.61 17.00 -0.20
C GLU A 352 24.44 18.42 0.36
N ARG A 353 24.11 19.39 -0.51
CA ARG A 353 24.01 20.82 -0.20
C ARG A 353 22.88 21.48 -1.00
N VAL A 354 22.45 22.66 -0.56
CA VAL A 354 21.40 23.45 -1.23
C VAL A 354 21.81 24.92 -1.40
N PRO A 355 21.37 25.61 -2.46
CA PRO A 355 20.42 25.17 -3.47
C PRO A 355 21.04 24.27 -4.56
N THR A 356 20.24 23.32 -5.04
CA THR A 356 20.66 22.28 -5.99
C THR A 356 19.64 22.12 -7.12
N LEU A 357 20.14 22.15 -8.36
CA LEU A 357 19.40 21.87 -9.59
C LEU A 357 19.66 20.42 -10.02
N ILE A 358 18.61 19.69 -10.37
CA ILE A 358 18.69 18.31 -10.85
C ILE A 358 17.93 18.18 -12.16
N GLU A 359 18.64 17.70 -13.19
CA GLU A 359 18.09 17.44 -14.52
C GLU A 359 18.63 16.12 -15.06
N ALA A 360 17.93 15.50 -16.01
CA ALA A 360 18.51 14.39 -16.77
C ALA A 360 19.27 14.91 -18.00
N ASN A 361 20.44 14.30 -18.24
CA ASN A 361 21.22 14.44 -19.46
C ASN A 361 21.49 13.03 -20.01
N GLY A 362 20.76 12.66 -21.07
CA GLY A 362 20.82 11.31 -21.65
C GLY A 362 20.47 10.23 -20.60
N ARG A 363 21.44 9.37 -20.31
CA ARG A 363 21.28 8.23 -19.39
C ARG A 363 21.72 8.52 -17.96
N ALA A 364 21.99 9.78 -17.61
CA ALA A 364 22.43 10.17 -16.28
C ALA A 364 21.65 11.37 -15.74
N PHE A 365 21.70 11.57 -14.43
CA PHE A 365 21.29 12.82 -13.80
C PHE A 365 22.50 13.74 -13.63
N VAL A 366 22.30 15.02 -13.90
CA VAL A 366 23.23 16.10 -13.60
C VAL A 366 22.69 16.84 -12.39
N VAL A 367 23.52 16.91 -11.35
CA VAL A 367 23.24 17.59 -10.09
C VAL A 367 24.18 18.78 -10.00
N THR A 368 23.62 19.98 -10.06
CA THR A 368 24.37 21.24 -10.03
C THR A 368 24.05 21.97 -8.73
N GLU A 369 25.03 22.03 -7.85
CA GLU A 369 25.04 22.83 -6.62
C GLU A 369 25.37 24.28 -7.00
N ILE A 370 24.52 25.22 -6.62
CA ILE A 370 24.59 26.63 -7.05
C ILE A 370 24.67 27.50 -5.80
N PRO A 371 25.64 28.41 -5.64
CA PRO A 371 25.64 29.33 -4.51
C PRO A 371 24.38 30.22 -4.51
N PRO A 372 23.82 30.56 -3.34
CA PRO A 372 22.71 31.49 -3.25
C PRO A 372 23.02 32.82 -3.93
N GLU A 373 21.97 33.54 -4.36
CA GLU A 373 22.15 34.93 -4.74
C GLU A 373 22.56 35.74 -3.49
N LYS A 374 23.63 36.54 -3.62
CA LYS A 374 24.01 37.47 -2.56
C LYS A 374 22.91 38.51 -2.46
N ASP A 375 22.41 38.75 -1.25
CA ASP A 375 21.56 39.91 -0.99
C ASP A 375 22.30 41.14 -1.51
N ASN A 376 21.76 41.76 -2.55
CA ASN A 376 22.23 43.06 -2.97
C ASN A 376 21.53 44.05 -2.03
N PRO A 377 22.26 44.71 -1.11
CA PRO A 377 21.68 45.57 -0.10
C PRO A 377 20.92 46.77 -0.69
#